data_AF-A0A0K8JJN5-F1
#
_entry.id   AF-A0A0K8JJN5-F1
#
_cell.length_a   1.000
_cell.length_b   1.000
_cell.length_c   1.000
_cell.angle_alpha   90.00
_cell.angle_beta   90.00
_cell.angle_gamma   90.00
#
_symmetry.space_group_name_H-M   'P 1'
#
loop_
_entity.id
_entity.type
_entity.pdbx_description
1 polymer ?
#
loop_
_entity_poly.entity_id
_entity_poly.type
_entity_poly.pdbx_seq_one_letter_code
_entity_poly.pdbx_strand_id
1 'polypeptide(L)'
;MAQKQQNQSGQMTINGQGMQFTDRDIMQVCLNESKHLAESLNTYILESTNDQLRRDYMTILGDVYSQQKQLFDVMQQKGYYDVKNANPQDISQAAGKFSS
;
A
#
# COMPACT_ATOMS: atom_id res chain seq x y z
N MET A 1 58.00 -14.33 32.34
CA MET A 1 58.28 -13.91 30.95
C MET A 1 58.02 -15.12 30.06
N ALA A 2 57.13 -15.17 29.08
CA ALA A 2 56.33 -14.16 28.41
C ALA A 2 55.04 -14.82 27.88
N GLN A 3 53.93 -14.13 28.11
CA GLN A 3 52.63 -14.30 27.46
C GLN A 3 52.78 -13.87 25.99
N LYS A 4 52.29 -14.67 25.04
CA LYS A 4 51.99 -14.18 23.68
C LYS A 4 50.56 -14.56 23.33
N GLN A 5 49.67 -13.64 23.69
CA GLN A 5 48.33 -13.52 23.17
C GLN A 5 48.43 -12.85 21.80
N GLN A 6 48.01 -13.53 20.73
CA GLN A 6 48.00 -12.97 19.38
C GLN A 6 46.58 -13.01 18.80
N ASN A 7 45.89 -11.90 19.05
CA ASN A 7 45.16 -11.09 18.09
C ASN A 7 44.07 -11.77 17.22
N GLN A 8 42.85 -11.87 17.76
CA GLN A 8 41.61 -11.85 16.97
C GLN A 8 41.17 -10.40 16.79
N SER A 9 41.61 -9.77 15.70
CA SER A 9 40.94 -8.60 15.15
C SER A 9 39.99 -9.07 14.06
N GLY A 10 38.76 -9.43 14.45
CA GLY A 10 37.67 -9.61 13.50
C GLY A 10 37.35 -8.26 12.86
N GLN A 11 37.74 -8.07 11.61
CA GLN A 11 37.29 -6.95 10.79
C GLN A 11 35.77 -7.07 10.60
N MET A 12 35.01 -6.20 11.25
CA MET A 12 33.63 -5.93 10.83
C MET A 12 33.68 -5.01 9.62
N THR A 13 33.50 -5.60 8.43
CA THR A 13 33.19 -4.85 7.22
C THR A 13 31.77 -4.30 7.36
N ILE A 14 31.63 -3.04 7.78
CA ILE A 14 30.37 -2.31 7.64
C ILE A 14 30.26 -1.90 6.16
N ASN A 15 29.63 -2.75 5.35
CA ASN A 15 29.17 -2.35 4.02
C ASN A 15 27.94 -1.45 4.21
N GLY A 16 28.17 -0.14 4.22
CA GLY A 16 27.14 0.90 4.21
C GLY A 16 26.39 0.96 2.87
N GLN A 17 25.71 -0.12 2.49
CA GLN A 17 24.71 -0.06 1.43
C GLN A 17 23.44 0.53 2.03
N GLY A 18 23.22 1.82 1.77
CA GLY A 18 21.93 2.47 2.06
C GLY A 18 20.78 1.67 1.43
N MET A 19 19.63 1.65 2.10
CA MET A 19 18.44 0.95 1.63
C MET A 19 18.02 1.52 0.27
N GLN A 20 18.13 0.72 -0.80
CA GLN A 20 17.69 1.11 -2.13
C GLN A 20 16.27 0.59 -2.33
N PHE A 21 15.32 1.49 -2.59
CA PHE A 21 13.94 1.10 -2.89
C PHE A 21 13.83 0.68 -4.35
N THR A 22 13.15 -0.45 -4.59
CA THR A 22 12.80 -0.85 -5.96
C THR A 22 11.56 -0.10 -6.44
N ASP A 23 11.34 -0.07 -7.76
CA ASP A 23 10.08 0.43 -8.34
C ASP A 23 8.85 -0.22 -7.70
N ARG A 24 8.94 -1.52 -7.40
CA ARG A 24 7.87 -2.27 -6.76
C ARG A 24 7.59 -1.75 -5.36
N ASP A 25 8.63 -1.49 -4.58
CA ASP A 25 8.48 -0.99 -3.21
C ASP A 25 7.84 0.40 -3.20
N ILE A 26 8.30 1.28 -4.08
CA ILE A 26 7.75 2.64 -4.23
C ILE A 26 6.27 2.57 -4.64
N MET A 27 5.94 1.77 -5.65
CA MET A 27 4.56 1.60 -6.10
C MET A 27 3.67 1.00 -5.01
N GLN A 28 4.19 0.06 -4.22
CA GLN A 28 3.46 -0.53 -3.11
C GLN A 28 3.18 0.50 -2.00
N VAL A 29 4.13 1.38 -1.69
CA VAL A 29 3.93 2.51 -0.77
C VAL A 29 2.84 3.43 -1.32
N CYS A 30 2.94 3.87 -2.57
CA CYS A 30 1.91 4.72 -3.19
C CYS A 30 0.51 4.07 -3.18
N LEU A 31 0.44 2.75 -3.41
CA LEU A 31 -0.82 2.01 -3.40
C LEU A 31 -1.44 1.99 -2.01
N ASN A 32 -0.62 1.82 -0.96
CA ASN A 32 -1.10 1.84 0.41
C ASN A 32 -1.52 3.24 0.85
N GLU A 33 -0.74 4.26 0.50
CA GLU A 33 -1.07 5.67 0.80
C GLU A 33 -2.39 6.08 0.15
N SER A 34 -2.62 5.71 -1.11
CA SER A 34 -3.90 6.02 -1.78
C SER A 34 -5.12 5.37 -1.09
N LYS A 35 -4.97 4.14 -0.56
CA LYS A 35 -6.02 3.48 0.23
C LYS A 35 -6.26 4.19 1.55
N HIS A 36 -5.19 4.51 2.27
CA HIS A 36 -5.27 5.23 3.54
C HIS A 36 -5.90 6.62 3.37
N LEU A 37 -5.56 7.34 2.32
CA LEU A 37 -6.18 8.62 1.99
C LEU A 37 -7.67 8.46 1.68
N ALA A 38 -8.06 7.42 0.92
CA ALA A 38 -9.46 7.15 0.64
C ALA A 38 -10.27 6.81 1.93
N GLU A 39 -9.69 6.04 2.85
CA GLU A 39 -10.30 5.74 4.15
C GLU A 39 -10.48 7.02 4.98
N SER A 40 -9.43 7.85 5.05
CA SER A 40 -9.45 9.13 5.78
C SER A 40 -10.51 10.09 5.23
N LEU A 41 -10.57 10.24 3.90
CA LEU A 41 -11.57 11.07 3.24
C LEU A 41 -12.99 10.60 3.50
N ASN A 42 -13.24 9.28 3.55
CA ASN A 42 -14.56 8.76 3.90
C ASN A 42 -14.96 9.18 5.33
N THR A 43 -14.05 9.08 6.30
CA THR A 43 -14.30 9.57 7.66
C THR A 43 -14.64 11.07 7.66
N TYR A 44 -13.84 11.89 6.97
CA TYR A 44 -14.07 13.33 6.91
C TYR A 44 -15.38 13.70 6.22
N ILE A 45 -15.73 12.99 5.15
CA ILE A 45 -17.02 13.16 4.47
C ILE A 45 -18.15 12.86 5.44
N LEU A 46 -18.11 11.73 6.15
CA LEU A 46 -19.17 11.33 7.08
C LEU A 46 -19.36 12.34 8.21
N GLU A 47 -18.26 12.87 8.76
CA GLU A 47 -18.25 13.75 9.94
C GLU A 47 -18.36 15.26 9.61
N SER A 48 -18.24 15.67 8.34
CA SER A 48 -18.25 17.09 7.96
C SER A 48 -19.63 17.75 8.14
N THR A 49 -19.72 18.78 8.98
CA THR A 49 -20.96 19.57 9.16
C THR A 49 -21.14 20.67 8.11
N ASN A 50 -20.11 20.97 7.32
CA ASN A 50 -20.16 21.97 6.26
C ASN A 50 -20.35 21.29 4.90
N ASP A 51 -21.46 21.62 4.23
CA ASP A 51 -21.84 20.98 2.95
C ASP A 51 -20.86 21.27 1.82
N GLN A 52 -20.26 22.47 1.78
CA GLN A 52 -19.26 22.79 0.75
C GLN A 52 -18.00 21.95 0.96
N LEU A 53 -17.49 21.93 2.20
CA LEU A 53 -16.30 21.14 2.53
C LEU A 53 -16.54 19.63 2.30
N ARG A 54 -17.74 19.14 2.61
CA ARG A 54 -18.15 17.76 2.33
C ARG A 54 -18.09 17.45 0.83
N ARG A 55 -18.57 18.35 -0.03
CA ARG A 55 -18.48 18.20 -1.50
C ARG A 55 -17.04 18.24 -2.00
N ASP A 56 -16.21 19.09 -1.40
CA ASP A 56 -14.79 19.18 -1.77
C ASP A 56 -14.08 17.85 -1.45
N TYR A 57 -14.32 17.26 -0.28
CA TYR A 57 -13.79 15.92 0.05
C TYR A 57 -14.30 14.83 -0.89
N MET A 58 -15.58 14.83 -1.26
CA MET A 58 -16.12 13.86 -2.23
C MET A 58 -15.44 13.98 -3.60
N THR A 59 -15.14 15.20 -4.04
CA THR A 59 -14.42 15.46 -5.30
C THR A 59 -13.01 14.87 -5.23
N ILE A 60 -12.26 15.19 -4.16
CA ILE A 60 -10.90 14.67 -3.95
C ILE A 60 -10.92 13.14 -3.85
N LEU A 61 -11.91 12.56 -3.18
CA LEU A 61 -12.04 11.10 -3.07
C LEU A 61 -12.20 10.45 -4.45
N GLY A 62 -12.98 11.06 -5.36
CA GLY A 62 -13.11 10.61 -6.73
C GLY A 62 -11.77 10.59 -7.49
N ASP A 63 -10.95 11.62 -7.30
CA ASP A 63 -9.60 11.70 -7.87
C ASP A 63 -8.68 10.61 -7.30
N VAL A 64 -8.73 10.40 -5.98
CA VAL A 64 -7.94 9.35 -5.29
C VAL A 64 -8.31 7.97 -5.80
N TYR A 65 -9.59 7.66 -6.01
CA TYR A 65 -10.01 6.39 -6.61
C TYR A 65 -9.45 6.21 -8.03
N SER A 66 -9.49 7.26 -8.84
CA SER A 66 -8.98 7.22 -10.21
C SER A 66 -7.46 6.97 -10.22
N GLN A 67 -6.71 7.66 -9.38
CA GLN A 67 -5.26 7.49 -9.23
C GLN A 67 -4.89 6.10 -8.70
N GLN A 68 -5.59 5.64 -7.66
CA GLN A 68 -5.38 4.31 -7.08
C GLN A 68 -5.60 3.22 -8.13
N LYS A 69 -6.65 3.34 -8.96
CA LYS A 69 -6.95 2.39 -10.03
C LYS A 69 -5.86 2.37 -11.09
N GLN A 70 -5.39 3.54 -11.54
CA GLN A 70 -4.29 3.64 -12.49
C GLN A 70 -3.01 2.97 -11.95
N LEU A 71 -2.67 3.23 -10.69
CA LEU A 71 -1.51 2.62 -10.06
C LEU A 71 -1.66 1.10 -9.96
N PHE A 72 -2.83 0.62 -9.55
CA PHE A 72 -3.14 -0.80 -9.47
C PHE A 72 -2.99 -1.48 -10.85
N ASP A 73 -3.52 -0.87 -11.92
CA ASP A 73 -3.43 -1.42 -13.27
C ASP A 73 -1.98 -1.49 -13.76
N VAL A 74 -1.17 -0.45 -13.50
CA VAL A 74 0.26 -0.45 -13.81
C VAL A 74 1.00 -1.53 -13.02
N MET A 75 0.70 -1.69 -11.74
CA MET A 75 1.31 -2.74 -10.91
C MET A 75 0.92 -4.14 -11.39
N GLN A 76 -0.31 -4.36 -11.83
CA GLN A 76 -0.72 -5.64 -12.44
C GLN A 76 0.02 -5.89 -13.76
N GLN A 77 0.09 -4.90 -14.66
CA GLN A 77 0.79 -5.02 -15.94
C GLN A 77 2.29 -5.33 -15.77
N LYS A 78 2.92 -4.77 -14.72
CA LYS A 78 4.32 -5.05 -14.36
C LYS A 78 4.51 -6.37 -13.60
N GLY A 79 3.44 -7.08 -13.25
CA GLY A 79 3.51 -8.31 -12.43
C GLY A 79 3.88 -8.05 -10.97
N TYR A 80 3.73 -6.82 -10.49
CA TYR A 80 4.06 -6.42 -9.12
C TYR A 80 2.94 -6.71 -8.13
N TYR A 81 1.70 -6.88 -8.63
CA TYR A 81 0.52 -7.15 -7.84
C TYR A 81 -0.30 -8.28 -8.49
N ASP A 82 -0.39 -9.42 -7.80
CA ASP A 82 -1.16 -10.58 -8.26
C ASP A 82 -2.52 -10.60 -7.54
N VAL A 83 -3.60 -10.70 -8.32
CA VAL A 83 -4.96 -10.76 -7.80
C VAL A 83 -5.59 -12.08 -8.21
N LYS A 84 -5.91 -12.89 -7.21
CA LYS A 84 -6.64 -14.12 -7.42
C LYS A 84 -8.09 -13.78 -7.74
N ASN A 85 -8.57 -14.27 -8.88
CA ASN A 85 -10.00 -14.23 -9.16
C ASN A 85 -10.77 -15.00 -8.09
N ALA A 86 -11.89 -14.42 -7.66
CA ALA A 86 -12.80 -15.11 -6.75
C ALA A 86 -13.43 -16.32 -7.46
N ASN A 87 -13.66 -17.38 -6.68
CA ASN A 87 -14.38 -18.56 -7.15
C ASN A 87 -15.84 -18.19 -7.48
N PRO A 88 -16.39 -18.56 -8.66
CA PRO A 88 -17.78 -18.25 -9.03
C PRO A 88 -18.83 -18.70 -8.00
N GLN A 89 -18.59 -19.84 -7.33
CA GLN A 89 -19.45 -20.35 -6.27
C GLN A 89 -19.49 -19.41 -5.06
N ASP A 90 -18.35 -18.84 -4.65
CA ASP A 90 -18.26 -17.90 -3.54
C ASP A 90 -19.01 -16.59 -3.87
N ILE A 91 -18.94 -16.14 -5.13
CA ILE A 91 -19.69 -14.98 -5.63
C ILE A 91 -21.20 -15.24 -5.52
N SER A 92 -21.67 -16.39 -6.01
CA SER A 92 -23.09 -16.76 -5.95
C SER A 92 -23.61 -16.86 -4.51
N GLN A 93 -22.83 -17.45 -3.61
CA GLN A 93 -23.18 -17.56 -2.20
C GLN A 93 -23.24 -16.19 -1.51
N ALA A 94 -22.28 -15.30 -1.78
CA ALA A 94 -22.26 -13.95 -1.22
C ALA A 94 -23.45 -13.11 -1.71
N ALA A 95 -23.76 -13.17 -3.02
CA ALA A 95 -24.91 -12.46 -3.58
C ALA A 95 -26.24 -12.90 -2.93
N GLY A 96 -26.40 -14.21 -2.67
CA GLY A 96 -27.58 -14.75 -1.99
C GLY A 96 -27.84 -14.12 -0.62
N LYS A 97 -26.80 -13.77 0.16
CA LYS A 97 -26.94 -13.20 1.50
C LYS A 97 -27.59 -11.82 1.54
N PHE A 98 -27.55 -11.07 0.44
CA PHE A 98 -28.11 -9.71 0.36
C PHE A 98 -29.40 -9.64 -0.45
N SER A 99 -29.90 -10.78 -0.94
CA SER A 99 -31.12 -10.89 -1.74
C SER A 99 -32.39 -11.18 -0.92
N SER A 100 -32.30 -11.10 0.41
CA SER A 100 -33.41 -11.33 1.36
C SER A 100 -33.76 -10.05 2.12
#